data_AF-A0A950NK54-F1
#
_entry.id   AF-A0A950NK54-F1
#
_cell.length_a   1.000
_cell.length_b   1.000
_cell.length_c   1.000
_cell.angle_alpha   90.00
_cell.angle_beta   90.00
_cell.angle_gamma   90.00
#
_symmetry.space_group_name_H-M   'P 1'
#
loop_
_entity.id
_entity.type
_entity.pdbx_description
1 polymer ?
#
loop_
_entity_poly.entity_id
_entity_poly.type
_entity_poly.pdbx_seq_one_letter_code
_entity_poly.pdbx_strand_id
1 'polypeptide(L)'
;CLDSCHLYASGYDISTAEGLRETLDQCDRTVGLERLRSLHANDSMTPLGSNRDRHALMGQGKLGERGCAVFLSEPRFERLPCVLETGADGAPSAQDVAAALKLRKRGLASRRRAEARRRSAKGRRPSARTRARR
;
A
#
# COMPACT_ATOMS: atom_id res chain seq x y z
N CYS A 1 10.76 5.58 10.65
CA CYS A 1 10.59 4.63 9.53
C CYS A 1 9.23 3.96 9.67
N LEU A 2 8.60 3.56 8.57
CA LEU A 2 7.51 2.57 8.59
C LEU A 2 7.96 1.32 7.86
N ASP A 3 7.67 0.15 8.43
CA ASP A 3 7.96 -1.15 7.84
C ASP A 3 6.65 -1.88 7.52
N SER A 4 6.48 -2.34 6.28
CA SER A 4 5.25 -3.00 5.85
C SER A 4 5.02 -4.38 6.48
N CYS A 5 6.07 -5.16 6.74
CA CYS A 5 5.94 -6.43 7.46
C CYS A 5 5.55 -6.17 8.91
N HIS A 6 6.19 -5.21 9.59
CA HIS A 6 5.90 -4.90 10.99
C HIS A 6 4.49 -4.37 11.18
N LEU A 7 4.03 -3.45 10.30
CA LEU A 7 2.66 -2.95 10.34
C LEU A 7 1.66 -4.11 10.20
N TYR A 8 1.86 -4.97 9.21
CA TYR A 8 0.99 -6.13 8.98
C TYR A 8 1.03 -7.14 10.14
N ALA A 9 2.22 -7.49 10.62
CA ALA A 9 2.40 -8.40 11.75
C ALA A 9 1.81 -7.84 13.06
N SER A 10 1.77 -6.51 13.21
CA SER A 10 1.16 -5.82 14.36
C SER A 10 -0.36 -5.68 14.26
N GLY A 11 -0.97 -6.12 13.16
CA GLY A 11 -2.43 -6.13 12.98
C GLY A 11 -2.99 -4.96 12.17
N TYR A 12 -2.15 -4.10 11.58
CA TYR A 12 -2.60 -3.10 10.63
C TYR A 12 -2.83 -3.74 9.25
N ASP A 13 -4.09 -3.86 8.83
CA ASP A 13 -4.41 -4.40 7.50
C ASP A 13 -4.11 -3.37 6.39
N ILE A 14 -2.84 -3.31 6.01
CA ILE A 14 -2.36 -2.47 4.91
C ILE A 14 -2.50 -3.15 3.53
N SER A 15 -3.20 -4.29 3.44
CA SER A 15 -3.37 -5.02 2.17
C SER A 15 -4.28 -4.31 1.15
N THR A 16 -5.02 -3.30 1.62
CA THR A 16 -5.91 -2.47 0.82
C THR A 16 -5.54 -1.00 0.92
N ALA A 17 -5.86 -0.22 -0.13
CA ALA A 17 -5.61 1.23 -0.13
C ALA A 17 -6.43 1.98 0.93
N GLU A 18 -7.51 1.38 1.41
CA GLU A 18 -8.33 1.89 2.51
C GLU A 18 -7.66 1.64 3.86
N GLY A 19 -7.31 0.40 4.17
CA GLY A 19 -6.64 0.08 5.44
C GLY A 19 -5.27 0.75 5.58
N LEU A 20 -4.51 0.89 4.48
CA LEU A 20 -3.27 1.68 4.51
C LEU A 20 -3.55 3.17 4.76
N ARG A 21 -4.60 3.74 4.16
CA ARG A 21 -4.98 5.14 4.41
C ARG A 21 -5.32 5.34 5.89
N GLU A 22 -6.14 4.47 6.46
CA GLU A 22 -6.54 4.54 7.87
C GLU A 22 -5.34 4.41 8.82
N THR A 23 -4.44 3.46 8.52
CA THR A 23 -3.19 3.27 9.26
C THR A 23 -2.33 4.55 9.24
N LEU A 24 -2.18 5.17 8.07
CA LEU A 24 -1.40 6.40 7.93
C LEU A 24 -2.07 7.61 8.57
N ASP A 25 -3.39 7.72 8.49
CA ASP A 25 -4.13 8.80 9.14
C ASP A 25 -4.01 8.68 10.67
N GLN A 26 -4.01 7.45 11.21
CA GLN A 26 -3.73 7.21 12.64
C GLN A 26 -2.29 7.57 13.01
N CYS A 27 -1.32 7.16 12.20
CA CYS A 27 0.09 7.49 12.39
C CYS A 27 0.30 9.01 12.40
N ASP A 28 -0.32 9.74 11.45
CA ASP A 28 -0.23 11.19 11.36
C ASP A 28 -0.79 11.88 12.61
N ARG A 29 -1.97 11.45 13.09
CA ARG A 29 -2.57 12.00 14.31
C ARG A 29 -1.75 11.73 15.58
N THR A 30 -1.04 10.61 15.62
CA THR A 30 -0.38 10.13 16.85
C THR A 30 1.09 10.55 16.92
N VAL A 31 1.79 10.49 15.79
CA VAL A 31 3.24 10.67 15.67
C VAL A 31 3.58 11.85 14.76
N GLY A 32 2.78 12.06 13.70
CA GLY A 32 3.03 13.04 12.65
C GLY A 32 3.83 12.44 11.48
N LEU A 33 3.25 12.43 10.27
CA LEU A 33 3.93 11.93 9.07
C LEU A 33 5.06 12.85 8.61
N GLU A 34 5.11 14.09 9.09
CA GLU A 34 6.24 14.99 8.89
C GLU A 34 7.54 14.47 9.52
N ARG A 35 7.48 13.44 10.38
CA ARG A 35 8.65 12.73 10.94
C ARG A 35 9.03 11.48 10.16
N LEU A 36 8.22 11.07 9.19
CA LEU A 36 8.54 9.92 8.35
C LEU A 36 9.68 10.29 7.39
N ARG A 37 10.78 9.55 7.48
CA ARG A 37 12.01 9.81 6.70
C ARG A 37 12.43 8.66 5.80
N SER A 38 11.90 7.46 6.04
CA SER A 38 12.27 6.25 5.31
C SER A 38 11.17 5.20 5.43
N LEU A 39 11.22 4.25 4.51
CA LEU A 39 10.36 3.08 4.46
C LEU A 39 11.22 1.83 4.38
N HIS A 40 10.77 0.79 5.06
CA HIS A 40 11.21 -0.57 4.79
C HIS A 40 10.04 -1.31 4.14
N ALA A 41 10.29 -1.91 2.98
CA ALA A 41 9.28 -2.59 2.20
C ALA A 41 9.58 -4.08 2.17
N ASN A 42 8.91 -4.80 3.06
CA ASN A 42 9.02 -6.22 3.27
C ASN A 42 7.63 -6.85 3.19
N ASP A 43 7.48 -7.94 2.44
CA ASP A 43 6.30 -8.79 2.59
C ASP A 43 6.44 -9.59 3.91
N SER A 44 5.36 -10.18 4.38
CA SER A 44 5.36 -10.96 5.63
C SER A 44 5.28 -12.45 5.33
N MET A 45 6.19 -13.27 5.85
CA MET A 45 6.03 -14.73 5.82
C MET A 45 4.83 -15.20 6.67
N THR A 46 4.34 -14.36 7.58
CA THR A 46 3.37 -14.73 8.61
C THR A 46 2.05 -13.96 8.46
N PRO A 47 0.91 -14.51 8.97
CA PRO A 47 -0.40 -13.85 8.86
C PRO A 47 -0.49 -12.48 9.56
N LEU A 48 -1.52 -11.72 9.20
CA LEU A 48 -1.90 -10.46 9.86
C LEU A 48 -2.01 -10.65 11.38
N GLY A 49 -1.46 -9.71 12.14
CA GLY A 49 -1.58 -9.74 13.61
C GLY A 49 -0.83 -10.88 14.28
N SER A 50 0.08 -11.57 13.58
CA SER A 50 0.82 -12.70 14.16
C SER A 50 1.90 -12.29 15.17
N ASN A 51 2.24 -11.00 15.26
CA ASN A 51 3.30 -10.46 16.10
C ASN A 51 4.66 -11.16 15.88
N ARG A 52 4.94 -11.51 14.62
CA ARG A 52 6.21 -12.14 14.20
C ARG A 52 6.86 -11.35 13.09
N ASP A 53 8.05 -10.87 13.36
CA ASP A 53 8.93 -10.25 12.39
C ASP A 53 9.65 -11.33 11.55
N ARG A 54 9.07 -11.66 10.39
CA ARG A 54 9.62 -12.63 9.43
C ARG A 54 9.38 -12.13 8.02
N HIS A 55 10.37 -11.46 7.46
CA HIS A 55 10.30 -10.87 6.13
C HIS A 55 10.23 -11.91 5.02
N ALA A 56 9.41 -11.65 4.01
CA ALA A 56 9.36 -12.36 2.74
C ALA A 56 9.69 -11.39 1.60
N LEU A 57 10.20 -11.94 0.49
CA LEU A 57 10.37 -11.19 -0.74
C LEU A 57 9.06 -10.54 -1.17
N MET A 58 9.14 -9.34 -1.73
CA MET A 58 7.98 -8.54 -2.10
C MET A 58 7.01 -9.33 -3.01
N GLY A 59 5.78 -9.52 -2.53
CA GLY A 59 4.71 -10.23 -3.21
C GLY A 59 4.68 -11.75 -2.98
N GLN A 60 5.65 -12.30 -2.26
CA GLN A 60 5.78 -13.76 -2.02
C GLN A 60 5.32 -14.18 -0.61
N GLY A 61 4.82 -13.25 0.19
CA GLY A 61 4.31 -13.49 1.54
C GLY A 61 2.79 -13.41 1.66
N LYS A 62 2.33 -13.16 2.88
CA LYS A 62 0.92 -13.07 3.30
C LYS A 62 0.34 -11.67 3.11
N LEU A 63 1.15 -10.61 3.12
CA LEU A 63 0.71 -9.30 2.65
C LEU A 63 0.47 -9.38 1.12
N GLY A 64 1.33 -10.14 0.43
CA GLY A 64 1.14 -10.61 -0.93
C GLY A 64 1.23 -9.51 -1.97
N GLU A 65 1.12 -9.88 -3.26
CA GLU A 65 1.32 -8.94 -4.36
C GLU A 65 0.41 -7.71 -4.29
N ARG A 66 -0.86 -7.90 -3.90
CA ARG A 66 -1.85 -6.81 -3.83
C ARG A 66 -1.47 -5.82 -2.74
N GLY A 67 -1.19 -6.29 -1.52
CA GLY A 67 -0.81 -5.43 -0.41
C GLY A 67 0.52 -4.74 -0.64
N CYS A 68 1.51 -5.48 -1.14
CA CYS A 68 2.80 -4.91 -1.54
C CYS A 68 2.65 -3.80 -2.59
N ALA A 69 1.83 -4.03 -3.63
CA ALA A 69 1.56 -3.01 -4.64
C ALA A 69 0.83 -1.78 -4.06
N VAL A 70 -0.07 -1.97 -3.09
CA VAL A 70 -0.74 -0.88 -2.37
C VAL A 70 0.28 -0.05 -1.60
N PHE A 71 1.08 -0.68 -0.74
CA PHE A 71 2.09 -0.01 0.09
C PHE A 71 3.09 0.77 -0.76
N LEU A 72 3.70 0.11 -1.76
CA LEU A 72 4.71 0.72 -2.63
C LEU A 72 4.17 1.83 -3.53
N SER A 73 2.85 2.00 -3.66
CA SER A 73 2.23 3.01 -4.52
C SER A 73 1.48 4.11 -3.78
N GLU A 74 1.64 4.18 -2.45
CA GLU A 74 1.01 5.23 -1.64
C GLU A 74 1.59 6.61 -1.97
N PRO A 75 0.77 7.61 -2.34
CA PRO A 75 1.25 8.95 -2.70
C PRO A 75 1.99 9.67 -1.58
N ARG A 76 1.63 9.43 -0.31
CA ARG A 76 2.32 10.02 0.85
C ARG A 76 3.74 9.53 1.05
N PHE A 77 4.11 8.44 0.38
CA PHE A 77 5.46 7.88 0.41
C PHE A 77 6.36 8.38 -0.72
N GLU A 78 5.83 9.23 -1.60
CA GLU A 78 6.62 9.77 -2.71
C GLU A 78 7.86 10.50 -2.18
N ARG A 79 9.01 10.27 -2.84
CA ARG A 79 10.34 10.80 -2.48
C ARG A 79 10.96 10.24 -1.19
N LEU A 80 10.30 9.34 -0.46
CA LEU A 80 10.94 8.66 0.65
C LEU A 80 11.88 7.56 0.15
N PRO A 81 13.09 7.42 0.72
CA PRO A 81 13.93 6.27 0.47
C PRO A 81 13.22 5.00 0.96
N CYS A 82 13.32 3.93 0.18
CA CYS A 82 12.68 2.65 0.42
C CYS A 82 13.75 1.55 0.40
N VAL A 83 13.88 0.83 1.51
CA VAL A 83 14.84 -0.26 1.70
C VAL A 83 14.11 -1.60 1.64
N LEU A 84 14.69 -2.57 0.94
CA LEU A 84 14.26 -3.96 1.00
C LEU A 84 15.21 -4.69 1.96
N GLU A 85 14.69 -5.36 2.97
CA GLU A 85 15.49 -6.04 4.00
C GLU A 85 15.38 -7.57 3.84
N THR A 86 15.36 -8.00 2.59
CA THR A 86 15.22 -9.39 2.15
C THR A 86 16.35 -9.75 1.20
N GLY A 87 16.83 -10.99 1.27
CA GLY A 87 17.91 -11.51 0.42
C GLY A 87 18.74 -12.55 1.17
N ALA A 88 19.57 -13.32 0.45
CA ALA A 88 20.37 -14.40 1.03
C ALA A 88 21.37 -13.90 2.09
N ASP A 89 21.94 -12.71 1.89
CA ASP A 89 22.98 -12.12 2.76
C ASP A 89 22.52 -10.81 3.43
N GLY A 90 21.20 -10.64 3.62
CA GLY A 90 20.64 -9.39 4.16
C GLY A 90 20.66 -8.22 3.18
N ALA A 91 21.04 -8.44 1.92
CA ALA A 91 21.00 -7.46 0.86
C ALA A 91 20.08 -7.93 -0.29
N PRO A 92 19.20 -7.05 -0.81
CA PRO A 92 18.35 -7.38 -1.95
C PRO A 92 19.18 -7.52 -3.23
N SER A 93 18.85 -8.52 -4.04
CA SER A 93 19.39 -8.63 -5.39
C SER A 93 18.75 -7.59 -6.32
N ALA A 94 19.38 -7.38 -7.48
CA ALA A 94 18.77 -6.56 -8.53
C ALA A 94 17.39 -7.07 -8.98
N GLN A 95 17.17 -8.39 -8.90
CA GLN A 95 15.88 -9.01 -9.23
C GLN A 95 14.80 -8.64 -8.20
N ASP A 96 15.16 -8.59 -6.91
CA ASP A 96 14.25 -8.21 -5.83
C ASP A 96 13.81 -6.75 -5.97
N VAL A 97 14.76 -5.86 -6.27
CA VAL A 97 14.49 -4.45 -6.57
C VAL A 97 13.57 -4.32 -7.80
N ALA A 98 13.85 -5.07 -8.87
CA ALA A 98 13.01 -5.06 -10.07
C ALA A 98 11.57 -5.56 -9.78
N ALA A 99 11.42 -6.58 -8.94
CA ALA A 99 10.12 -7.08 -8.52
C ALA A 99 9.32 -6.03 -7.73
N ALA A 100 9.96 -5.35 -6.78
CA ALA A 100 9.33 -4.23 -6.05
C ALA A 100 8.91 -3.10 -6.99
N LEU A 101 9.77 -2.68 -7.93
CA LEU A 101 9.43 -1.66 -8.93
C LEU A 101 8.25 -2.06 -9.81
N LYS A 102 8.16 -3.35 -10.20
CA LYS A 102 7.01 -3.89 -10.95
C LYS A 102 5.72 -3.80 -10.14
N LEU A 103 5.75 -4.13 -8.84
CA LEU A 103 4.60 -4.00 -7.95
C LEU A 103 4.19 -2.54 -7.77
N ARG A 104 5.14 -1.62 -7.59
CA ARG A 104 4.87 -0.17 -7.55
C ARG A 104 4.16 0.31 -8.82
N LYS A 105 4.67 -0.06 -9.99
CA LYS A 105 4.04 0.29 -11.29
C LYS A 105 2.60 -0.23 -11.38
N ARG A 106 2.34 -1.47 -10.93
CA ARG A 106 0.99 -2.04 -10.86
C ARG A 106 0.08 -1.25 -9.92
N GLY A 107 0.56 -0.92 -8.73
CA GLY A 107 -0.18 -0.13 -7.75
C GLY A 107 -0.57 1.26 -8.26
N LEU A 108 0.40 1.99 -8.85
CA LEU A 108 0.16 3.29 -9.48
C LEU A 108 -0.89 3.22 -10.60
N ALA A 109 -0.82 2.19 -11.45
CA ALA A 109 -1.81 1.99 -12.51
C ALA A 109 -3.21 1.70 -11.95
N SER A 110 -3.31 0.91 -10.87
CA SER A 110 -4.58 0.64 -10.20
C SER A 110 -5.19 1.89 -9.57
N ARG A 111 -4.37 2.75 -8.94
CA ARG A 111 -4.82 4.03 -8.39
C ARG A 111 -5.36 4.96 -9.47
N ARG A 112 -4.63 5.14 -10.58
CA ARG A 112 -5.09 5.94 -11.74
C ARG A 112 -6.43 5.46 -12.28
N ARG A 113 -6.61 4.15 -12.42
CA ARG A 113 -7.90 3.56 -12.85
C ARG A 113 -9.02 3.85 -11.85
N ALA A 114 -8.75 3.74 -10.55
CA ALA A 114 -9.73 4.03 -9.51
C ALA A 114 -10.14 5.52 -9.51
N GLU A 115 -9.19 6.43 -9.67
CA GLU A 115 -9.43 7.86 -9.79
C GLU A 115 -10.26 8.20 -11.04
N ALA A 116 -9.91 7.64 -12.19
CA ALA A 116 -10.68 7.83 -13.43
C ALA A 116 -12.14 7.37 -13.26
N ARG A 117 -12.35 6.18 -12.66
CA ARG A 117 -13.69 5.66 -12.35
C ARG A 117 -14.48 6.58 -11.41
N ARG A 118 -13.84 7.11 -10.36
CA ARG A 118 -14.47 8.06 -9.44
C ARG A 118 -14.87 9.36 -10.13
N ARG A 119 -14.03 9.90 -11.02
CA ARG A 119 -14.35 11.10 -11.82
C ARG A 119 -15.54 10.87 -12.75
N SER A 120 -15.56 9.75 -13.47
CA SER A 120 -16.68 9.39 -14.34
C SER A 120 -18.00 9.21 -13.57
N ALA A 121 -17.96 8.61 -12.37
CA ALA A 121 -19.14 8.45 -11.52
C ALA A 121 -19.69 9.80 -11.03
N LYS A 122 -18.82 10.75 -10.66
CA LYS A 122 -19.23 12.09 -10.20
C LYS A 122 -19.81 12.96 -11.33
N GLY A 123 -19.41 12.71 -12.59
CA GLY A 123 -19.91 13.42 -13.78
C GLY A 123 -21.29 12.96 -14.28
N ARG A 124 -21.75 11.77 -13.90
CA ARG A 124 -23.12 11.30 -14.17
C ARG A 124 -24.10 11.92 -13.17
N ARG A 125 -24.60 13.14 -13.44
CA ARG A 125 -25.83 13.63 -12.79
C ARG A 125 -26.98 12.65 -13.13
N PRO A 126 -27.80 12.19 -12.17
CA PRO A 126 -29.02 11.47 -12.52
C PRO A 126 -29.90 12.42 -13.32
N SER A 127 -30.31 12.03 -14.53
CA SER A 127 -31.31 12.81 -15.28
C SER A 127 -32.57 12.86 -14.43
N ALA A 128 -33.08 14.07 -14.20
CA ALA A 128 -34.34 14.26 -13.50
C ALA A 128 -35.42 13.46 -14.24
N ARG A 129 -35.89 12.37 -13.62
CA ARG A 129 -37.09 11.67 -14.08
C ARG A 129 -38.23 12.66 -13.99
N THR A 130 -38.70 13.13 -15.14
CA THR A 130 -39.95 13.87 -15.29
C THR A 130 -41.06 13.07 -14.64
N ARG A 131 -41.53 13.50 -13.47
CA ARG A 131 -42.79 13.05 -12.88
C ARG A 131 -43.90 13.59 -13.78
N ALA A 132 -44.38 12.78 -14.72
CA ALA A 132 -45.66 13.01 -15.36
C ALA A 132 -46.74 12.82 -14.27
N ARG A 133 -47.27 13.94 -13.78
CA ARG A 133 -48.46 13.98 -12.91
C ARG A 133 -49.66 13.55 -13.77
N ARG A 134 -50.43 12.58 -13.28
CA ARG A 134 -51.81 12.32 -13.69
C ARG A 134 -52.74 13.23 -12.91
#